data_AF-A0A5C3LUS1-F1
#
_entry.id   AF-A0A5C3LUS1-F1
#
_cell.length_a   1.000
_cell.length_b   1.000
_cell.length_c   1.000
_cell.angle_alpha   90.00
_cell.angle_beta   90.00
_cell.angle_gamma   90.00
#
_symmetry.space_group_name_H-M   'P 1'
#
loop_
_entity.id
_entity.type
_entity.pdbx_description
1 polymer ?
#
loop_
_entity_poly.entity_id
_entity_poly.type
_entity_poly.pdbx_seq_one_letter_code
_entity_poly.pdbx_strand_id
1 'polypeptide(L)'
;MVDWANFTNVLTQSMELVKVIHLLDGFFVWQYFRTLSFEIDYYRGRRRLTPSFVLYVFCRVLTFTSVFLQLVGFNLISEFDCRAWYRSVIFFSYAAVASGLAIFIALLFKLWGHKLIIILPIILWLSLIALMLRDVARADSTWIGLIGQCSPGDTAGSRNTAIIWLIVTIVLAGSIMLGLYTKKNSLGKPQRHAYEKAVLWVSIPVLMQSIAVIFLSLNLNVLHVQRRCIAMLFLSHILTSGNIAPILEFRISAVVAQ
;
A
#
# COMPACT_ATOMS: atom_id res chain seq x y z
N MET A 1 -1.80 -33.33 -14.86
CA MET A 1 -2.26 -31.97 -14.49
C MET A 1 -2.12 -31.87 -12.98
N VAL A 2 -1.50 -30.81 -12.45
CA VAL A 2 -1.34 -30.66 -10.98
C VAL A 2 -2.71 -30.40 -10.38
N ASP A 3 -3.10 -31.20 -9.38
CA ASP A 3 -4.32 -30.96 -8.62
C ASP A 3 -4.05 -29.86 -7.59
N TRP A 4 -4.54 -28.66 -7.90
CA TRP A 4 -4.43 -27.47 -7.05
C TRP A 4 -5.33 -27.54 -5.82
N ALA A 5 -6.36 -28.39 -5.82
CA ALA A 5 -7.28 -28.57 -4.71
C ALA A 5 -6.81 -29.62 -3.68
N ASN A 6 -5.71 -30.32 -3.96
CA ASN A 6 -5.15 -31.29 -3.02
C ASN A 6 -4.70 -30.58 -1.72
N PHE A 7 -5.28 -30.99 -0.60
CA PHE A 7 -5.04 -30.43 0.73
C PHE A 7 -3.54 -30.36 1.10
N THR A 8 -2.77 -31.39 0.76
CA THR A 8 -1.32 -31.44 1.05
C THR A 8 -0.55 -30.36 0.29
N ASN A 9 -0.94 -30.07 -0.96
CA ASN A 9 -0.32 -29.02 -1.76
C ASN A 9 -0.65 -27.64 -1.20
N VAL A 10 -1.91 -27.41 -0.81
CA VAL A 10 -2.35 -26.15 -0.21
C VAL A 10 -1.60 -25.87 1.09
N LEU A 11 -1.45 -26.89 1.94
CA LEU A 11 -0.75 -26.77 3.23
C LEU A 11 0.75 -26.51 3.05
N THR A 12 1.40 -27.18 2.10
CA THR A 12 2.83 -26.97 1.84
C THR A 12 3.07 -25.55 1.32
N GLN A 13 2.24 -25.10 0.37
CA GLN A 13 2.32 -23.76 -0.20
C GLN A 13 2.00 -22.66 0.82
N SER A 14 1.12 -22.91 1.80
CA SER A 14 0.82 -21.95 2.86
C SER A 14 2.02 -21.72 3.77
N MET A 15 2.70 -22.79 4.19
CA MET A 15 3.91 -22.69 5.01
C MET A 15 5.06 -21.99 4.28
N GLU A 16 5.24 -22.27 2.99
CA GLU A 16 6.23 -21.57 2.17
C GLU A 16 5.91 -20.08 2.04
N LEU A 17 4.64 -19.73 1.81
CA LEU A 17 4.19 -18.34 1.72
C LEU A 17 4.41 -17.59 3.04
N VAL A 18 4.13 -18.23 4.18
CA VAL A 18 4.39 -17.65 5.51
C VAL A 18 5.87 -17.33 5.67
N LYS A 19 6.80 -18.22 5.26
CA LYS A 19 8.24 -17.95 5.32
C LYS A 19 8.65 -16.75 4.47
N VAL A 20 8.12 -16.65 3.25
CA VAL A 20 8.37 -15.50 2.35
C VAL A 20 7.86 -14.21 2.98
N ILE A 21 6.68 -14.24 3.62
CA ILE A 21 6.13 -13.07 4.30
C ILE A 21 6.99 -12.64 5.48
N HIS A 22 7.45 -13.57 6.33
CA HIS A 22 8.35 -13.24 7.44
C HIS A 22 9.66 -12.62 6.95
N LEU A 23 10.22 -13.09 5.83
CA LEU A 23 11.41 -12.50 5.21
C LEU A 23 11.13 -11.05 4.77
N LEU A 24 10.00 -10.80 4.13
CA LEU A 24 9.60 -9.47 3.67
C LEU A 24 9.28 -8.53 4.83
N ASP A 25 8.62 -9.03 5.87
CA ASP A 25 8.33 -8.30 7.11
C ASP A 25 9.62 -7.90 7.81
N GLY A 26 10.59 -8.82 7.92
CA GLY A 26 11.91 -8.53 8.46
C GLY A 26 12.65 -7.46 7.67
N PHE A 27 12.61 -7.52 6.33
CA PHE A 27 13.18 -6.49 5.47
C PHE A 27 12.50 -5.13 5.66
N PHE A 28 11.17 -5.11 5.79
CA PHE A 28 10.40 -3.90 6.06
C PHE A 28 10.78 -3.28 7.40
N VAL A 29 10.85 -4.09 8.48
CA VAL A 29 11.24 -3.65 9.82
C VAL A 29 12.65 -3.07 9.81
N TRP A 30 13.60 -3.73 9.14
CA TRP A 30 14.96 -3.21 8.97
C TRP A 30 14.97 -1.84 8.28
N GLN A 31 14.21 -1.68 7.19
CA GLN A 31 14.08 -0.41 6.48
C GLN A 31 13.40 0.68 7.31
N TYR A 32 12.41 0.32 8.10
CA TYR A 32 11.74 1.23 9.02
C TYR A 32 12.75 1.81 10.01
N PHE A 33 13.65 1.03 10.60
CA PHE A 33 14.64 1.60 11.52
C PHE A 33 15.72 2.42 10.79
N ARG A 34 16.13 2.01 9.58
CA ARG A 34 17.13 2.74 8.78
C ARG A 34 16.69 4.15 8.39
N THR A 35 15.39 4.36 8.16
CA THR A 35 14.82 5.64 7.74
C THR A 35 14.29 6.48 8.90
N LEU A 36 14.43 6.02 10.15
CA LEU A 36 13.93 6.74 11.33
C LEU A 36 14.74 8.03 11.63
N SER A 37 16.03 8.04 11.29
CA SER A 37 16.90 9.21 11.45
C SER A 37 16.36 10.45 10.73
N PHE A 38 15.80 10.26 9.54
CA PHE A 38 15.18 11.33 8.75
C PHE A 38 13.95 11.93 9.46
N GLU A 39 13.11 11.11 10.09
CA GLU A 39 11.92 11.59 10.80
C GLU A 39 12.28 12.32 12.08
N ILE A 40 13.29 11.81 12.80
CA ILE A 40 13.83 12.47 14.00
C ILE A 40 14.31 13.89 13.67
N ASP A 41 14.89 14.12 12.48
CA ASP A 41 15.28 15.48 12.06
C ASP A 41 14.07 16.42 11.88
N TYR A 42 12.91 15.94 11.43
CA TYR A 42 11.67 16.74 11.38
C TYR A 42 11.13 17.03 12.78
N TYR A 43 11.11 16.03 13.67
CA TYR A 43 10.65 16.22 15.04
C TYR A 43 11.55 17.17 15.85
N ARG A 44 12.85 17.19 15.54
CA ARG A 44 13.80 18.17 16.09
C ARG A 44 13.64 19.59 15.52
N GLY A 45 12.66 19.82 14.65
CA GLY A 45 12.39 21.14 14.08
C GLY A 45 13.41 21.61 13.05
N ARG A 46 14.29 20.73 12.55
CA ARG A 46 15.26 21.11 11.51
C ARG A 46 14.60 21.40 10.16
N ARG A 47 13.34 20.96 9.97
CA ARG A 47 12.54 21.12 8.75
C ARG A 47 11.10 21.48 9.10
N ARG A 48 10.41 22.17 8.18
CA ARG A 48 9.00 22.54 8.37
C ARG A 48 8.08 21.34 8.19
N LEU A 49 7.14 21.14 9.12
CA LEU A 49 6.09 20.13 9.02
C LEU A 49 5.11 20.53 7.91
N THR A 50 4.97 19.67 6.91
CA THR A 50 3.95 19.82 5.86
C THR A 50 2.81 18.83 6.10
N PRO A 51 1.56 19.13 5.72
CA PRO A 51 0.45 18.18 5.87
C PRO A 51 0.72 16.83 5.18
N SER A 52 1.39 16.85 4.02
CA SER A 52 1.80 15.62 3.31
C SER A 52 2.81 14.79 4.12
N PHE A 53 3.68 15.44 4.90
CA PHE A 53 4.62 14.74 5.79
C PHE A 53 3.89 14.06 6.95
N VAL A 54 2.85 14.69 7.52
CA VAL A 54 2.03 14.05 8.56
C VAL A 54 1.33 12.79 8.01
N LEU A 55 0.76 12.86 6.80
CA LEU A 55 0.17 11.70 6.12
C LEU A 55 1.20 10.60 5.84
N TYR A 56 2.42 10.99 5.47
CA TYR A 56 3.54 10.05 5.27
C TYR A 56 3.89 9.30 6.56
N VAL A 57 4.09 10.02 7.68
CA VAL A 57 4.40 9.39 8.97
C VAL A 57 3.25 8.48 9.41
N PHE A 58 2.01 8.94 9.25
CA PHE A 58 0.83 8.16 9.58
C PHE A 58 0.75 6.86 8.77
N CYS A 59 0.92 6.93 7.44
CA CYS A 59 0.99 5.76 6.56
C CYS A 59 2.05 4.74 7.02
N ARG A 60 3.22 5.25 7.38
CA ARG A 60 4.37 4.46 7.78
C ARG A 60 4.13 3.76 9.12
N VAL A 61 3.63 4.46 10.12
CA VAL A 61 3.29 3.90 11.44
C VAL A 61 2.20 2.85 11.30
N LEU A 62 1.14 3.11 10.52
CA LEU A 62 0.07 2.14 10.28
C LEU A 62 0.57 0.87 9.60
N THR A 63 1.48 1.00 8.63
CA THR A 63 2.09 -0.16 7.96
C THR A 63 2.92 -0.97 8.96
N PHE A 64 3.74 -0.30 9.77
CA PHE A 64 4.54 -0.96 10.81
C PHE A 64 3.66 -1.70 11.82
N THR A 65 2.57 -1.09 12.28
CA THR A 65 1.59 -1.75 13.15
C THR A 65 0.99 -2.98 12.48
N SER A 66 0.64 -2.90 11.19
CA SER A 66 0.11 -4.04 10.45
C SER A 66 1.13 -5.19 10.34
N VAL A 67 2.39 -4.89 10.01
CA VAL A 67 3.49 -5.87 9.96
C VAL A 67 3.70 -6.52 11.31
N PHE A 68 3.73 -5.71 12.37
CA PHE A 68 3.90 -6.21 13.72
C PHE A 68 2.77 -7.16 14.13
N LEU A 69 1.51 -6.79 13.90
CA LEU A 69 0.37 -7.67 14.16
C LEU A 69 0.42 -8.95 13.32
N GLN A 70 0.90 -8.88 12.08
CA GLN A 70 1.06 -10.02 11.20
C GLN A 70 2.11 -11.00 11.74
N LEU A 71 3.29 -10.51 12.15
CA LEU A 71 4.35 -11.31 12.77
C LEU A 71 3.88 -11.97 14.08
N VAL A 72 3.18 -11.22 14.94
CA VAL A 72 2.63 -11.75 16.19
C VAL A 72 1.61 -12.85 15.90
N GLY A 73 0.68 -12.61 14.98
CA GLY A 73 -0.39 -13.56 14.67
C GLY A 73 0.09 -14.88 14.07
N PHE A 74 1.14 -14.85 13.24
CA PHE A 74 1.70 -16.08 12.68
C PHE A 74 2.60 -16.86 13.65
N ASN A 75 3.09 -16.22 14.71
CA ASN A 75 3.96 -16.87 15.70
C ASN A 75 3.22 -17.36 16.96
N LEU A 76 1.91 -17.09 17.08
CA LEU A 76 1.08 -17.60 18.16
C LEU A 76 0.71 -19.07 17.92
N ILE A 77 1.07 -19.92 18.87
CA ILE A 77 0.85 -21.38 18.81
C ILE A 77 -0.48 -21.77 19.51
N SER A 78 -0.94 -20.94 20.43
CA SER A 78 -2.19 -21.16 21.19
C SER A 78 -3.41 -20.61 20.45
N GLU A 79 -4.59 -21.15 20.72
CA GLU A 79 -5.85 -20.61 20.22
C GLU A 79 -6.08 -19.17 20.70
N PHE A 80 -6.49 -18.29 19.79
CA PHE A 80 -6.85 -16.90 20.06
C PHE A 80 -7.97 -16.44 19.12
N ASP A 81 -8.52 -15.24 19.35
CA ASP A 81 -9.55 -14.66 18.49
C ASP A 81 -8.96 -14.25 17.12
N CYS A 82 -8.95 -15.21 16.19
CA CYS A 82 -8.51 -15.00 14.81
C CYS A 82 -9.23 -13.85 14.14
N ARG A 83 -10.54 -13.72 14.38
CA ARG A 83 -11.38 -12.71 13.72
C ARG A 83 -10.96 -11.32 14.15
N ALA A 84 -10.76 -11.09 15.45
CA ALA A 84 -10.28 -9.80 15.96
C ALA A 84 -8.89 -9.45 15.41
N TRP A 85 -7.98 -10.44 15.39
CA TRP A 85 -6.65 -10.26 14.82
C TRP A 85 -6.68 -9.91 13.33
N TYR A 86 -7.38 -10.72 12.53
CA TYR A 86 -7.44 -10.56 11.08
C TYR A 86 -8.09 -9.23 10.67
N ARG A 87 -9.16 -8.83 11.36
CA ARG A 87 -9.78 -7.50 11.19
C ARG A 87 -8.80 -6.38 11.50
N SER A 88 -8.04 -6.51 12.57
CA SER A 88 -7.04 -5.51 12.97
C SER A 88 -5.95 -5.37 11.92
N VAL A 89 -5.37 -6.49 11.46
CA VAL A 89 -4.35 -6.50 10.40
C VAL A 89 -4.86 -5.83 9.13
N ILE A 90 -6.05 -6.21 8.66
CA ILE A 90 -6.64 -5.61 7.45
C ILE A 90 -6.92 -4.12 7.66
N PHE A 91 -7.46 -3.73 8.81
CA PHE A 91 -7.77 -2.33 9.10
C PHE A 91 -6.52 -1.45 9.02
N PHE A 92 -5.43 -1.84 9.70
CA PHE A 92 -4.18 -1.07 9.68
C PHE A 92 -3.54 -1.06 8.28
N SER A 93 -3.57 -2.19 7.57
CA SER A 93 -3.14 -2.29 6.18
C SER A 93 -3.91 -1.34 5.24
N TYR A 94 -5.24 -1.35 5.30
CA TYR A 94 -6.08 -0.51 4.47
C TYR A 94 -5.97 0.97 4.83
N ALA A 95 -5.88 1.30 6.12
CA ALA A 95 -5.65 2.68 6.57
C ALA A 95 -4.31 3.21 6.04
N ALA A 96 -3.26 2.38 6.07
CA ALA A 96 -1.96 2.75 5.50
C ALA A 96 -2.07 3.02 4.00
N VAL A 97 -2.69 2.12 3.23
CA VAL A 97 -2.91 2.31 1.79
C VAL A 97 -3.72 3.59 1.50
N ALA A 98 -4.83 3.80 2.22
CA ALA A 98 -5.68 4.98 2.04
C ALA A 98 -4.90 6.28 2.28
N SER A 99 -4.04 6.32 3.30
CA SER A 99 -3.16 7.45 3.56
C SER A 99 -2.06 7.63 2.50
N GLY A 100 -1.51 6.55 1.96
CA GLY A 100 -0.60 6.59 0.81
C GLY A 100 -1.25 7.18 -0.45
N LEU A 101 -2.50 6.79 -0.75
CA LEU A 101 -3.27 7.38 -1.84
C LEU A 101 -3.61 8.85 -1.60
N ALA A 102 -3.82 9.26 -0.34
CA ALA A 102 -4.03 10.67 0.01
C ALA A 102 -2.78 11.53 -0.29
N ILE A 103 -1.57 10.98 -0.14
CA ILE A 103 -0.32 11.66 -0.54
C ILE A 103 -0.30 11.91 -2.06
N PHE A 104 -0.72 10.93 -2.86
CA PHE A 104 -0.85 11.10 -4.31
C PHE A 104 -1.88 12.15 -4.70
N ILE A 105 -3.01 12.21 -3.99
CA ILE A 105 -4.02 13.27 -4.18
C ILE A 105 -3.43 14.65 -3.82
N ALA A 106 -2.70 14.77 -2.72
CA ALA A 106 -2.02 16.02 -2.36
C ALA A 106 -1.01 16.45 -3.44
N LEU A 107 -0.33 15.50 -4.08
CA LEU A 107 0.54 15.77 -5.23
C LEU A 107 -0.26 16.24 -6.46
N LEU A 108 -1.42 15.65 -6.73
CA LEU A 108 -2.30 16.08 -7.81
C LEU A 108 -2.78 17.52 -7.63
N PHE A 109 -3.15 17.92 -6.41
CA PHE A 109 -3.50 19.32 -6.11
C PHE A 109 -2.37 20.28 -6.44
N LYS A 110 -1.13 19.92 -6.06
CA LYS A 110 0.06 20.73 -6.40
C LYS A 110 0.30 20.81 -7.92
N LEU A 111 0.06 19.72 -8.65
CA LEU A 111 0.30 19.68 -10.10
C LEU A 111 -0.77 20.42 -10.90
N TRP A 112 -2.05 20.17 -10.62
CA TRP A 112 -3.15 20.64 -11.46
C TRP A 112 -3.80 21.94 -10.97
N GLY A 113 -3.51 22.39 -9.75
CA GLY A 113 -4.20 23.52 -9.12
C GLY A 113 -5.66 23.20 -8.83
N HIS A 114 -6.56 24.18 -8.75
CA HIS A 114 -7.98 23.95 -8.44
C HIS A 114 -8.83 23.55 -9.68
N LYS A 115 -8.29 22.69 -10.56
CA LYS A 115 -9.00 22.25 -11.78
C LYS A 115 -9.94 21.08 -11.49
N LEU A 116 -11.03 21.01 -12.25
CA LEU A 116 -12.07 19.97 -12.14
C LEU A 116 -11.53 18.53 -12.31
N ILE A 117 -10.39 18.36 -12.99
CA ILE A 117 -9.73 17.06 -13.22
C ILE A 117 -9.45 16.30 -11.90
N ILE A 118 -9.26 17.02 -10.78
CA ILE A 118 -8.94 16.40 -9.47
C ILE A 118 -10.17 15.79 -8.79
N ILE A 119 -11.39 16.22 -9.14
CA ILE A 119 -12.62 15.77 -8.48
C ILE A 119 -12.80 14.26 -8.66
N LEU A 120 -12.52 13.74 -9.87
CA LEU A 120 -12.68 12.31 -10.16
C LEU A 120 -11.78 11.42 -9.28
N PRO A 121 -10.45 11.63 -9.18
CA PRO A 121 -9.60 10.89 -8.26
C PRO A 121 -10.05 10.93 -6.79
N ILE A 122 -10.59 12.06 -6.31
CA ILE A 122 -11.08 12.19 -4.93
C ILE A 122 -12.31 11.30 -4.70
N ILE A 123 -13.29 11.35 -5.61
CA ILE A 123 -14.49 10.52 -5.52
C ILE A 123 -14.13 9.03 -5.54
N LEU A 124 -13.21 8.64 -6.42
CA LEU A 124 -12.70 7.27 -6.52
C LEU A 124 -12.00 6.83 -5.23
N TRP A 125 -11.19 7.69 -4.63
CA TRP A 125 -10.52 7.41 -3.36
C TRP A 125 -11.48 7.29 -2.18
N LEU A 126 -12.48 8.16 -2.07
CA LEU A 126 -13.52 8.05 -1.03
C LEU A 126 -14.35 6.78 -1.18
N SER A 127 -14.68 6.42 -2.43
CA SER A 127 -15.39 5.17 -2.73
C SER A 127 -14.56 3.94 -2.33
N LEU A 128 -13.25 3.99 -2.55
CA LEU A 128 -12.33 2.93 -2.13
C LEU A 128 -12.27 2.80 -0.60
N ILE A 129 -12.26 3.90 0.15
CA ILE A 129 -12.31 3.87 1.63
C ILE A 129 -13.59 3.19 2.12
N ALA A 130 -14.75 3.52 1.53
CA ALA A 130 -16.02 2.89 1.89
C ALA A 130 -15.98 1.37 1.65
N LEU A 131 -15.39 0.92 0.55
CA LEU A 131 -15.21 -0.50 0.25
C LEU A 131 -14.24 -1.18 1.22
N MET A 132 -13.14 -0.52 1.58
CA MET A 132 -12.19 -1.01 2.56
C MET A 132 -12.83 -1.21 3.94
N LEU A 133 -13.66 -0.26 4.39
CA LEU A 133 -14.40 -0.37 5.66
C LEU A 133 -15.40 -1.52 5.63
N ARG A 134 -16.11 -1.71 4.51
CA ARG A 134 -17.01 -2.84 4.30
C ARG A 134 -16.27 -4.17 4.36
N ASP A 135 -15.10 -4.25 3.74
CA ASP A 135 -14.24 -5.44 3.77
C ASP A 135 -13.77 -5.76 5.19
N VAL A 136 -13.34 -4.76 5.96
CA VAL A 136 -12.97 -4.94 7.38
C VAL A 136 -14.16 -5.47 8.18
N ALA A 137 -15.35 -4.92 7.99
CA ALA A 137 -16.55 -5.36 8.70
C ALA A 137 -16.95 -6.82 8.36
N ARG A 138 -16.68 -7.25 7.13
CA ARG A 138 -16.99 -8.61 6.64
C ARG A 138 -15.84 -9.59 6.79
N ALA A 139 -14.66 -9.14 7.19
CA ALA A 139 -13.52 -10.01 7.38
C ALA A 139 -13.83 -11.02 8.50
N ASP A 140 -13.74 -12.29 8.14
CA ASP A 140 -13.91 -13.41 9.06
C ASP A 140 -12.74 -14.39 8.88
N SER A 141 -12.39 -15.07 9.96
CA SER A 141 -11.30 -16.03 9.99
C SER A 141 -11.51 -16.99 11.16
N THR A 142 -11.20 -18.26 10.93
CA THR A 142 -11.37 -19.33 11.91
C THR A 142 -10.02 -19.95 12.28
N TRP A 143 -9.90 -20.37 13.53
CA TRP A 143 -8.73 -21.12 14.00
C TRP A 143 -8.78 -22.55 13.48
N ILE A 144 -7.69 -23.02 12.87
CA ILE A 144 -7.55 -24.41 12.44
C ILE A 144 -6.59 -25.12 13.39
N GLY A 145 -7.13 -25.88 14.34
CA GLY A 145 -6.35 -26.59 15.36
C GLY A 145 -5.35 -27.61 14.80
N LEU A 146 -5.59 -28.15 13.60
CA LEU A 146 -4.67 -29.10 12.95
C LEU A 146 -3.31 -28.48 12.60
N ILE A 147 -3.28 -27.20 12.27
CA ILE A 147 -2.08 -26.49 11.80
C ILE A 147 -1.62 -25.42 12.80
N GLY A 148 -2.42 -25.14 13.83
CA GLY A 148 -2.15 -24.09 14.82
C GLY A 148 -2.10 -22.70 14.19
N GLN A 149 -2.97 -22.41 13.21
CA GLN A 149 -2.99 -21.13 12.49
C GLN A 149 -4.42 -20.68 12.20
N CYS A 150 -4.58 -19.36 12.06
CA CYS A 150 -5.81 -18.73 11.60
C CYS A 150 -5.93 -18.81 10.07
N SER A 151 -7.04 -19.34 9.57
CA SER A 151 -7.38 -19.30 8.15
C SER A 151 -8.40 -18.20 7.87
N PRO A 152 -8.17 -17.31 6.91
CA PRO A 152 -9.20 -16.40 6.44
C PRO A 152 -10.36 -17.20 5.84
N GLY A 153 -11.58 -16.72 6.06
CA GLY A 153 -12.80 -17.28 5.49
C GLY A 153 -12.99 -16.95 4.01
N ASP A 154 -14.23 -16.83 3.55
CA ASP A 154 -14.55 -16.55 2.15
C ASP A 154 -13.87 -15.27 1.63
N THR A 155 -13.07 -15.42 0.57
CA THR A 155 -12.26 -14.37 -0.03
C THR A 155 -12.92 -13.75 -1.27
N ALA A 156 -14.07 -14.28 -1.71
CA ALA A 156 -14.75 -13.85 -2.93
C ALA A 156 -15.12 -12.36 -2.90
N GLY A 157 -15.63 -11.87 -1.76
CA GLY A 157 -15.97 -10.45 -1.58
C GLY A 157 -14.76 -9.53 -1.74
N SER A 158 -13.61 -10.00 -1.27
CA SER A 158 -12.36 -9.24 -1.35
C SER A 158 -11.92 -9.01 -2.80
N ARG A 159 -12.28 -9.91 -3.75
CA ARG A 159 -11.86 -9.82 -5.16
C ARG A 159 -12.25 -8.50 -5.81
N ASN A 160 -13.51 -8.11 -5.63
CA ASN A 160 -14.05 -6.90 -6.24
C ASN A 160 -13.34 -5.64 -5.71
N THR A 161 -13.05 -5.60 -4.41
CA THR A 161 -12.32 -4.49 -3.80
C THR A 161 -10.91 -4.35 -4.37
N ALA A 162 -10.21 -5.46 -4.64
CA ALA A 162 -8.88 -5.40 -5.25
C ALA A 162 -8.90 -4.90 -6.71
N ILE A 163 -9.90 -5.30 -7.50
CA ILE A 163 -10.06 -4.81 -8.88
C ILE A 163 -10.33 -3.30 -8.86
N ILE A 164 -11.26 -2.85 -8.02
CA ILE A 164 -11.58 -1.43 -7.88
C ILE A 164 -10.34 -0.66 -7.42
N TRP A 165 -9.60 -1.19 -6.45
CA TRP A 165 -8.35 -0.58 -6.00
C TRP A 165 -7.32 -0.44 -7.13
N LEU A 166 -7.11 -1.46 -7.96
CA LEU A 166 -6.23 -1.36 -9.12
C LEU A 166 -6.66 -0.25 -10.09
N ILE A 167 -7.97 -0.14 -10.36
CA ILE A 167 -8.52 0.92 -11.21
C ILE A 167 -8.23 2.30 -10.61
N VAL A 168 -8.50 2.49 -9.31
CA VAL A 168 -8.22 3.75 -8.61
C VAL A 168 -6.72 4.10 -8.68
N THR A 169 -5.85 3.12 -8.47
CA THR A 169 -4.40 3.31 -8.56
C THR A 169 -3.96 3.68 -9.98
N ILE A 170 -4.52 3.04 -11.03
CA ILE A 170 -4.23 3.39 -12.43
C ILE A 170 -4.68 4.81 -12.77
N VAL A 171 -5.87 5.22 -12.33
CA VAL A 171 -6.40 6.57 -12.57
C VAL A 171 -5.57 7.64 -11.85
N LEU A 172 -5.20 7.40 -10.58
CA LEU A 172 -4.31 8.28 -9.82
C LEU A 172 -2.91 8.36 -10.47
N ALA A 173 -2.33 7.22 -10.82
CA ALA A 173 -1.05 7.15 -11.51
C ALA A 173 -1.08 7.89 -12.85
N GLY A 174 -2.09 7.62 -13.67
CA GLY A 174 -2.27 8.25 -14.99
C GLY A 174 -2.47 9.76 -14.89
N SER A 175 -3.26 10.24 -13.93
CA SER A 175 -3.46 11.68 -13.72
C SER A 175 -2.21 12.40 -13.24
N ILE A 176 -1.37 11.76 -12.41
CA ILE A 176 -0.05 12.29 -12.03
C ILE A 176 0.87 12.32 -13.24
N MET A 177 0.97 11.22 -13.98
CA MET A 177 1.81 11.13 -15.18
C MET A 177 1.42 12.19 -16.22
N LEU A 178 0.12 12.39 -16.46
CA LEU A 178 -0.38 13.42 -17.36
C LEU A 178 -0.05 14.83 -16.85
N GLY A 179 -0.22 15.08 -15.54
CA GLY A 179 0.13 16.37 -14.93
C GLY A 179 1.62 16.68 -15.00
N LEU A 180 2.45 15.64 -14.87
CA LEU A 180 3.88 15.75 -15.02
C LEU A 180 4.29 15.93 -16.50
N TYR A 181 3.65 15.23 -17.43
CA TYR A 181 3.93 15.32 -18.87
C TYR A 181 3.58 16.71 -19.43
N THR A 182 2.43 17.27 -19.04
CA THR A 182 2.00 18.60 -19.49
C THR A 182 2.96 19.71 -19.04
N LYS A 183 3.65 19.54 -17.90
CA LYS A 183 4.65 20.49 -17.40
C LYS A 183 6.07 20.21 -17.89
N LYS A 184 6.33 19.07 -18.54
CA LYS A 184 7.68 18.61 -18.91
C LYS A 184 8.50 19.65 -19.68
N ASN A 185 7.87 20.39 -20.60
CA ASN A 185 8.54 21.38 -21.44
C ASN A 185 8.91 22.67 -20.69
N SER A 186 8.29 22.91 -19.54
CA SER A 186 8.52 24.10 -18.70
C SER A 186 9.53 23.83 -17.58
N LEU A 187 10.00 22.59 -17.42
CA LEU A 187 10.87 22.19 -16.32
C LEU A 187 12.35 22.33 -16.69
N GLY A 188 13.16 22.87 -15.78
CA GLY A 188 14.62 22.92 -15.90
C GLY A 188 15.28 21.53 -15.79
N LYS A 189 16.56 21.44 -16.16
CA LYS A 189 17.37 20.19 -16.09
C LYS A 189 17.27 19.43 -14.74
N PRO A 190 17.38 20.06 -13.55
CA PRO A 190 17.30 19.31 -12.28
C PRO A 190 15.89 18.75 -12.02
N GLN A 191 14.86 19.45 -12.48
CA GLN A 191 13.47 19.07 -12.31
C GLN A 191 13.09 17.88 -13.20
N ARG A 192 13.70 17.77 -14.38
CA ARG A 192 13.54 16.62 -15.28
C ARG A 192 14.05 15.32 -14.67
N HIS A 193 15.15 15.36 -13.93
CA HIS A 193 15.64 14.15 -13.24
C HIS A 193 14.71 13.72 -12.10
N ALA A 194 14.09 14.67 -11.40
CA ALA A 194 13.04 14.37 -10.41
C ALA A 194 11.79 13.75 -11.07
N TYR A 195 11.43 14.21 -12.27
CA TYR A 195 10.34 13.63 -13.08
C TYR A 195 10.59 12.15 -13.41
N GLU A 196 11.78 11.80 -13.90
CA GLU A 196 12.10 10.41 -14.29
C GLU A 196 11.99 9.46 -13.09
N LYS A 197 12.44 9.91 -11.92
CA LYS A 197 12.27 9.17 -10.67
C LYS A 197 10.80 9.05 -10.29
N ALA A 198 10.02 10.12 -10.36
CA ALA A 198 8.60 10.09 -10.01
C ALA A 198 7.80 9.12 -10.89
N VAL A 199 8.08 9.09 -12.19
CA VAL A 199 7.46 8.15 -13.15
C VAL A 199 7.74 6.69 -12.75
N LEU A 200 9.00 6.36 -12.47
CA LEU A 200 9.38 5.02 -12.01
C LEU A 200 8.63 4.65 -10.72
N TRP A 201 8.59 5.56 -9.73
CA TRP A 201 7.94 5.34 -8.45
C TRP A 201 6.42 5.16 -8.54
N VAL A 202 5.76 5.83 -9.48
CA VAL A 202 4.31 5.68 -9.71
C VAL A 202 3.99 4.38 -10.47
N SER A 203 4.90 3.91 -11.31
CA SER A 203 4.68 2.72 -12.16
C SER A 203 4.76 1.41 -11.38
N ILE A 204 5.67 1.31 -10.41
CA ILE A 204 5.88 0.07 -9.63
C ILE A 204 4.62 -0.35 -8.83
N PRO A 205 3.94 0.56 -8.10
CA PRO A 205 2.66 0.27 -7.45
C PRO A 205 1.61 -0.37 -8.36
N VAL A 206 1.46 0.15 -9.58
CA VAL A 206 0.49 -0.35 -10.56
C VAL A 206 0.84 -1.77 -11.01
N LEU A 207 2.12 -2.03 -11.31
CA LEU A 207 2.60 -3.35 -11.72
C LEU A 207 2.45 -4.39 -10.61
N MET A 208 2.78 -4.02 -9.37
CA MET A 208 2.64 -4.95 -8.24
C MET A 208 1.17 -5.27 -7.95
N GLN A 209 0.28 -4.27 -8.01
CA GLN A 209 -1.16 -4.51 -7.84
C GLN A 209 -1.76 -5.31 -8.98
N SER A 210 -1.33 -5.10 -10.23
CA SER A 210 -1.85 -5.87 -11.36
C SER A 210 -1.52 -7.35 -11.23
N ILE A 211 -0.29 -7.69 -10.83
CA ILE A 211 0.12 -9.06 -10.53
C ILE A 211 -0.78 -9.66 -9.44
N ALA A 212 -1.01 -8.93 -8.34
CA ALA A 212 -1.86 -9.39 -7.25
C ALA A 212 -3.32 -9.64 -7.69
N VAL A 213 -3.89 -8.74 -8.49
CA VAL A 213 -5.26 -8.87 -9.02
C VAL A 213 -5.38 -10.02 -10.01
N ILE A 214 -4.37 -10.27 -10.85
CA ILE A 214 -4.36 -11.40 -11.78
C ILE A 214 -4.42 -12.72 -11.00
N PHE A 215 -3.53 -12.90 -10.01
CA PHE A 215 -3.52 -14.12 -9.19
C PHE A 215 -4.85 -14.37 -8.47
N LEU A 216 -5.39 -13.31 -7.88
CA LEU A 216 -6.67 -13.32 -7.18
C LEU A 216 -7.86 -13.59 -8.12
N SER A 217 -7.80 -13.12 -9.37
CA SER A 217 -8.87 -13.32 -10.36
C SER A 217 -8.87 -14.74 -10.91
N LEU A 218 -7.70 -15.35 -11.05
CA LEU A 218 -7.56 -16.74 -11.51
C LEU A 218 -8.08 -17.77 -10.48
N ASN A 219 -8.42 -17.36 -9.24
CA ASN A 219 -8.97 -18.20 -8.18
C ASN A 219 -8.19 -19.51 -7.95
N LEU A 220 -6.86 -19.47 -8.10
CA LEU A 220 -6.03 -20.67 -8.10
C LEU A 220 -5.84 -21.34 -6.73
N ASN A 221 -6.16 -20.68 -5.58
CA ASN A 221 -6.27 -21.28 -4.22
C ASN A 221 -6.60 -20.25 -3.11
N VAL A 222 -7.00 -20.69 -1.91
CA VAL A 222 -7.35 -19.83 -0.74
C VAL A 222 -6.19 -18.93 -0.24
N LEU A 223 -4.97 -19.14 -0.73
CA LEU A 223 -3.75 -18.38 -0.41
C LEU A 223 -3.71 -16.93 -0.93
N HIS A 224 -4.78 -16.46 -1.59
CA HIS A 224 -4.83 -15.15 -2.25
C HIS A 224 -4.82 -13.94 -1.32
N VAL A 225 -5.27 -14.10 -0.07
CA VAL A 225 -5.34 -12.98 0.89
C VAL A 225 -3.94 -12.53 1.31
N GLN A 226 -3.04 -13.47 1.59
CA GLN A 226 -1.68 -13.16 2.04
C GLN A 226 -0.83 -12.48 0.96
N ARG A 227 -1.07 -12.77 -0.32
CA ARG A 227 -0.35 -12.13 -1.43
C ARG A 227 -0.66 -10.64 -1.56
N ARG A 228 -1.83 -10.19 -1.07
CA ARG A 228 -2.14 -8.75 -1.01
C ARG A 228 -1.28 -8.00 0.00
N CYS A 229 -0.92 -8.65 1.11
CA CYS A 229 -0.04 -8.07 2.12
C CYS A 229 1.35 -7.79 1.51
N ILE A 230 1.87 -8.71 0.71
CA ILE A 230 3.15 -8.52 -0.01
C ILE A 230 3.09 -7.28 -0.92
N ALA A 231 2.04 -7.15 -1.74
CA ALA A 231 1.89 -5.97 -2.61
C ALA A 231 1.73 -4.66 -1.81
N MET A 232 1.07 -4.69 -0.65
CA MET A 232 0.95 -3.53 0.26
C MET A 232 2.28 -3.17 0.94
N LEU A 233 3.09 -4.15 1.33
CA LEU A 233 4.42 -3.94 1.91
C LEU A 233 5.37 -3.34 0.90
N PHE A 234 5.29 -3.76 -0.37
CA PHE A 234 6.04 -3.12 -1.43
C PHE A 234 5.54 -1.69 -1.72
N LEU A 235 4.22 -1.46 -1.76
CA LEU A 235 3.66 -0.11 -1.96
C LEU A 235 4.09 0.87 -0.86
N SER A 236 3.96 0.44 0.40
CA SER A 236 4.36 1.23 1.55
C SER A 236 5.87 1.41 1.58
N HIS A 237 6.67 0.41 1.22
CA HIS A 237 8.12 0.55 1.10
C HIS A 237 8.50 1.58 0.03
N ILE A 238 7.86 1.53 -1.13
CA ILE A 238 8.04 2.50 -2.21
C ILE A 238 7.72 3.90 -1.71
N LEU A 239 6.54 4.09 -1.11
CA LEU A 239 6.05 5.35 -0.58
C LEU A 239 6.91 5.89 0.58
N THR A 240 7.55 5.01 1.34
CA THR A 240 8.34 5.37 2.53
C THR A 240 9.83 5.52 2.26
N SER A 241 10.32 5.03 1.11
CA SER A 241 11.72 5.17 0.75
C SER A 241 12.11 6.66 0.73
N GLY A 242 13.21 7.01 1.41
CA GLY A 242 13.68 8.40 1.56
C GLY A 242 13.96 9.13 0.25
N ASN A 243 13.89 8.44 -0.88
CA ASN A 243 13.97 8.98 -2.23
C ASN A 243 12.73 9.78 -2.65
N ILE A 244 11.61 9.70 -1.93
CA ILE A 244 10.41 10.51 -2.19
C ILE A 244 10.44 11.85 -1.47
N ALA A 245 11.24 12.01 -0.41
CA ALA A 245 11.44 13.27 0.29
C ALA A 245 11.73 14.47 -0.66
N PRO A 246 12.63 14.37 -1.66
CA PRO A 246 12.85 15.46 -2.62
C PRO A 246 11.65 15.76 -3.53
N ILE A 247 10.74 14.79 -3.74
CA ILE A 247 9.49 15.00 -4.50
C ILE A 247 8.46 15.72 -3.64
N LEU A 248 8.36 15.40 -2.34
CA LEU A 248 7.49 16.11 -1.40
C LEU A 248 7.96 17.54 -1.14
N GLU A 249 9.27 17.75 -1.07
CA GLU A 249 9.92 19.06 -0.95
C GLU A 249 10.02 19.82 -2.26
N PHE A 250 9.50 19.27 -3.37
CA PHE A 250 9.46 19.95 -4.66
C PHE A 250 8.58 21.20 -4.56
N ARG A 251 9.20 22.31 -4.16
CA ARG A 251 8.61 23.64 -4.12
C ARG A 251 8.35 24.04 -5.56
N ILE A 252 7.07 24.05 -5.95
CA ILE A 252 6.58 24.74 -7.16
C ILE A 252 6.61 26.26 -6.90
N SER A 253 7.68 26.79 -6.29
CA SER A 253 7.83 28.23 -6.05
C SER A 253 8.27 28.98 -7.31
N ALA A 254 8.59 28.27 -8.40
CA ALA A 254 9.06 28.88 -9.64
C ALA A 254 8.01 28.92 -10.77
N VAL A 255 6.83 28.28 -10.62
CA VAL A 255 5.85 28.14 -11.73
C VAL A 255 4.55 28.91 -11.48
N VAL A 256 4.36 29.51 -10.29
CA VAL A 256 3.18 30.35 -9.97
C VAL A 256 3.52 31.85 -10.09
N ALA A 257 4.73 32.19 -10.52
CA ALA A 257 5.16 33.59 -10.73
C ALA A 257 5.01 34.07 -12.19
N GLN A 258 4.31 33.31 -13.04
CA GLN A 258 3.93 33.65 -14.41
C GLN A 258 2.50 33.19 -14.66
#